data_AF-A0A1I7XMI6-F1
#
_entry.id   AF-A0A1I7XMI6-F1
#
_cell.length_a   1.000
_cell.length_b   1.000
_cell.length_c   1.000
_cell.angle_alpha   90.00
_cell.angle_beta   90.00
_cell.angle_gamma   90.00
#
_symmetry.space_group_name_H-M   'P 1'
#
loop_
_entity.id
_entity.type
_entity.pdbx_description
1 polymer ?
#
loop_
_entity_poly.entity_id
_entity_poly.type
_entity_poly.pdbx_seq_one_letter_code
_entity_poly.pdbx_strand_id
1 'polypeptide(L)'
;MMSYQIFFMLPPELVVAVVTIPLCTVGLLGNTCLLIATFMKKAIRSKIGRLRFAPVHDGYLVAVLATLHSICLFFELCMVKSHLRFEPSTRRECFLRIFPYTFSLLAQAIMFLVLAVDMLFAVVIPIKHRLWMTLPYVSVMCSPPFAFATFAIFWSVLVMEDDFIEMCTPIQAIPPSVYWWGSYLINGINILGIFIIGTVVFALFHRDREVRSTRNSIKLTAYSEEKKVRNWERGPRRENNSHLQILRSIALLILVFVCSWCISNISSHLSFRYLSKETAHYVQTYNVIIVLPTYCQSYFVTFLRSERYRSAYKQQIRWLLPGLAMDQPPIPQRSQNFRNSSIQL
;
A
#
# COMPACT_ATOMS: atom_id res chain seq x y z
N MET A 1 17.51 -33.16 14.97
CA MET A 1 16.82 -33.80 13.82
C MET A 1 15.34 -34.08 14.07
N MET A 2 14.86 -34.19 15.32
CA MET A 2 13.45 -34.48 15.63
C MET A 2 12.46 -33.31 15.46
N SER A 3 12.95 -32.07 15.41
CA SER A 3 12.10 -30.86 15.25
C SER A 3 11.68 -30.58 13.80
N TYR A 4 12.33 -31.20 12.80
CA TYR A 4 12.02 -30.97 11.38
C TYR A 4 10.91 -31.88 10.85
N GLN A 5 10.64 -33.02 11.50
CA GLN A 5 9.56 -33.93 11.07
C GLN A 5 8.17 -33.51 11.55
N ILE A 6 8.06 -32.79 12.67
CA ILE A 6 6.76 -32.31 13.17
C ILE A 6 6.17 -31.26 12.23
N PHE A 7 6.99 -30.43 11.58
CA PHE A 7 6.54 -29.43 10.62
C PHE A 7 6.05 -30.05 9.29
N PHE A 8 6.48 -31.28 8.98
CA PHE A 8 6.10 -32.01 7.76
C PHE A 8 4.83 -32.88 7.93
N MET A 9 4.32 -33.01 9.16
CA MET A 9 3.14 -33.83 9.46
C MET A 9 1.85 -33.00 9.61
N LEU A 10 1.95 -31.67 9.51
CA LEU A 10 0.78 -30.80 9.44
C LEU A 10 0.27 -30.75 8.00
N PRO A 11 -1.06 -30.85 7.78
CA PRO A 11 -1.66 -30.54 6.49
C PRO A 11 -1.19 -29.15 6.03
N PRO A 12 -0.77 -28.97 4.77
CA PRO A 12 -0.31 -27.68 4.25
C PRO A 12 -1.35 -26.57 4.46
N GLU A 13 -2.63 -26.92 4.48
CA GLU A 13 -3.77 -26.04 4.79
C GLU A 13 -3.70 -25.49 6.21
N LEU A 14 -3.28 -26.31 7.19
CA LEU A 14 -3.15 -25.87 8.58
C LEU A 14 -1.98 -24.90 8.73
N VAL A 15 -0.86 -25.15 8.06
CA VAL A 15 0.30 -24.26 8.05
C VAL A 15 -0.08 -22.90 7.46
N VAL A 16 -0.75 -22.91 6.30
CA VAL A 16 -1.24 -21.69 5.66
C VAL A 16 -2.24 -20.95 6.56
N ALA A 17 -3.16 -21.65 7.22
CA ALA A 17 -4.13 -21.04 8.13
C ALA A 17 -3.46 -20.36 9.34
N VAL A 18 -2.52 -21.03 10.00
CA VAL A 18 -1.80 -20.51 11.18
C VAL A 18 -1.02 -19.24 10.85
N VAL A 19 -0.49 -19.12 9.64
CA VAL A 19 0.25 -17.92 9.19
C VAL A 19 -0.69 -16.82 8.68
N THR A 20 -1.70 -17.20 7.90
CA THR A 20 -2.59 -16.25 7.21
C THR A 20 -3.54 -15.54 8.17
N ILE A 21 -4.11 -16.26 9.15
CA ILE A 21 -5.09 -15.67 10.09
C ILE A 21 -4.49 -14.50 10.89
N PRO A 22 -3.32 -14.61 11.54
CA PRO A 22 -2.70 -13.48 12.25
C PRO A 22 -2.36 -12.32 11.31
N LEU A 23 -1.79 -12.60 10.14
CA LEU A 23 -1.38 -11.58 9.18
C LEU A 23 -2.59 -10.82 8.61
N CYS A 24 -3.67 -11.51 8.26
CA CYS A 24 -4.92 -10.88 7.83
C CYS A 24 -5.53 -10.02 8.94
N THR A 25 -5.54 -10.50 10.17
CA THR A 25 -6.09 -9.76 11.31
C THR A 25 -5.34 -8.45 11.54
N VAL A 26 -4.00 -8.52 11.57
CA VAL A 26 -3.14 -7.33 11.71
C VAL A 26 -3.31 -6.39 10.52
N GLY A 27 -3.37 -6.94 9.30
CA GLY A 27 -3.58 -6.17 8.08
C GLY A 27 -4.92 -5.43 8.08
N LEU A 28 -6.02 -6.10 8.46
CA LEU A 28 -7.37 -5.51 8.54
C LEU A 28 -7.43 -4.39 9.57
N LEU A 29 -6.91 -4.64 10.77
CA LEU A 29 -6.82 -3.61 11.82
C LEU A 29 -6.03 -2.40 11.31
N GLY A 30 -4.89 -2.65 10.67
CA GLY A 30 -4.03 -1.59 10.18
C GLY A 30 -4.62 -0.77 9.04
N ASN A 31 -5.25 -1.42 8.06
CA ASN A 31 -5.96 -0.74 6.97
C ASN A 31 -7.19 0.03 7.50
N THR A 32 -7.90 -0.50 8.49
CA THR A 32 -9.00 0.20 9.15
C THR A 32 -8.52 1.47 9.87
N CYS A 33 -7.43 1.37 10.65
CA CYS A 33 -6.79 2.51 11.31
C CYS A 33 -6.34 3.58 10.30
N LEU A 34 -5.78 3.16 9.16
CA LEU A 34 -5.38 4.04 8.06
C LEU A 34 -6.59 4.79 7.48
N LEU A 35 -7.68 4.08 7.18
CA LEU A 35 -8.92 4.69 6.69
C LEU A 35 -9.48 5.71 7.69
N ILE A 36 -9.62 5.33 8.96
CA ILE A 36 -10.09 6.23 10.03
C ILE A 36 -9.18 7.46 10.13
N ALA A 37 -7.87 7.28 10.07
CA ALA A 37 -6.92 8.39 10.12
C ALA A 37 -7.09 9.36 8.94
N THR A 38 -7.31 8.83 7.74
CA THR A 38 -7.58 9.62 6.53
C THR A 38 -8.89 10.39 6.63
N PHE A 39 -9.95 9.80 7.20
CA PHE A 39 -11.26 10.46 7.31
C PHE A 39 -11.38 11.45 8.50
N MET A 40 -10.80 11.14 9.66
CA MET A 40 -11.00 11.91 10.89
C MET A 40 -10.12 13.16 11.01
N LYS A 41 -8.90 13.16 10.49
CA LYS A 41 -8.01 14.33 10.66
C LYS A 41 -8.33 15.42 9.63
N LYS A 42 -9.14 16.41 10.03
CA LYS A 42 -9.36 17.69 9.30
C LYS A 42 -8.05 18.44 8.98
N ALA A 43 -6.95 18.21 9.70
CA ALA A 43 -5.62 18.75 9.39
C ALA A 43 -4.99 18.16 8.10
N ILE A 44 -5.48 17.00 7.64
CA ILE A 44 -5.14 16.36 6.36
C ILE A 44 -6.15 16.80 5.27
N ARG A 45 -7.35 17.27 5.66
CA ARG A 45 -8.48 17.53 4.76
C ARG A 45 -8.82 19.01 4.51
N SER A 46 -8.31 19.98 5.30
CA SER A 46 -8.82 21.37 5.27
C SER A 46 -7.82 22.42 4.79
N LYS A 47 -8.29 23.14 3.76
CA LYS A 47 -7.70 24.26 3.01
C LYS A 47 -7.62 25.59 3.79
N ILE A 48 -7.73 25.60 5.12
CA ILE A 48 -7.69 26.83 5.92
C ILE A 48 -6.36 26.95 6.67
N GLY A 49 -5.56 27.92 6.25
CA GLY A 49 -4.33 28.36 6.91
C GLY A 49 -3.13 28.51 5.97
N ARG A 50 -3.18 29.51 5.08
CA ARG A 50 -2.06 30.26 4.46
C ARG A 50 -0.74 29.46 4.27
N LEU A 51 -0.50 28.99 3.04
CA LEU A 51 0.75 28.34 2.58
C LEU A 51 1.03 26.94 3.20
N ARG A 52 0.07 26.00 3.06
CA ARG A 52 0.14 24.65 3.65
C ARG A 52 0.56 23.63 2.59
N PHE A 53 1.83 23.23 2.57
CA PHE A 53 2.42 22.35 1.55
C PHE A 53 2.17 20.87 1.88
N ALA A 54 1.08 20.28 1.38
CA ALA A 54 1.00 18.87 0.99
C ALA A 54 -0.23 18.62 0.11
N PRO A 55 -0.13 17.88 -1.01
CA PRO A 55 -1.28 17.58 -1.85
C PRO A 55 -2.26 16.69 -1.08
N VAL A 56 -3.53 17.09 -1.10
CA VAL A 56 -4.66 16.40 -0.44
C VAL A 56 -5.07 15.14 -1.23
N HIS A 57 -4.56 14.98 -2.45
CA HIS A 57 -4.91 13.90 -3.39
C HIS A 57 -4.35 12.53 -2.99
N ASP A 58 -3.10 12.50 -2.51
CA ASP A 58 -2.37 11.28 -2.15
C ASP A 58 -3.10 10.47 -1.06
N GLY A 59 -3.76 11.17 -0.14
CA GLY A 59 -4.53 10.53 0.94
C GLY A 59 -5.76 9.77 0.44
N TYR A 60 -6.45 10.28 -0.59
CA TYR A 60 -7.64 9.62 -1.14
C TYR A 60 -7.26 8.40 -1.98
N LEU A 61 -6.20 8.47 -2.79
CA LEU A 61 -5.71 7.31 -3.55
C LEU A 61 -5.24 6.20 -2.61
N VAL A 62 -4.52 6.56 -1.54
CA VAL A 62 -4.10 5.61 -0.51
C VAL A 62 -5.31 5.04 0.26
N ALA A 63 -6.37 5.82 0.49
CA ALA A 63 -7.60 5.32 1.09
C ALA A 63 -8.33 4.32 0.17
N VAL A 64 -8.44 4.61 -1.12
CA VAL A 64 -9.00 3.67 -2.10
C VAL A 64 -8.18 2.37 -2.08
N LEU A 65 -6.85 2.46 -2.16
CA LEU A 65 -5.98 1.30 -2.07
C LEU A 65 -6.19 0.51 -0.76
N ALA A 66 -6.30 1.19 0.38
CA ALA A 66 -6.55 0.57 1.68
C ALA A 66 -7.93 -0.12 1.74
N THR A 67 -8.96 0.42 1.08
CA THR A 67 -10.26 -0.28 0.97
C THR A 67 -10.15 -1.56 0.17
N LEU A 68 -9.44 -1.55 -0.98
CA LEU A 68 -9.21 -2.74 -1.79
C LEU A 68 -8.41 -3.80 -1.00
N HIS A 69 -7.36 -3.40 -0.29
CA HIS A 69 -6.61 -4.29 0.61
C HIS A 69 -7.50 -4.93 1.68
N SER A 70 -8.38 -4.16 2.31
CA SER A 70 -9.31 -4.69 3.32
C SER A 70 -10.26 -5.72 2.74
N ILE A 71 -10.77 -5.51 1.52
CA ILE A 71 -11.62 -6.49 0.84
C ILE A 71 -10.81 -7.77 0.59
N CYS A 72 -9.62 -7.67 0.01
CA CYS A 72 -8.76 -8.84 -0.24
C CYS A 72 -8.49 -9.63 1.05
N LEU A 73 -8.10 -8.95 2.14
CA LEU A 73 -7.81 -9.60 3.43
C LEU A 73 -9.03 -10.27 4.07
N PHE A 74 -10.21 -9.66 3.96
CA PHE A 74 -11.44 -10.24 4.47
C PHE A 74 -11.78 -11.53 3.72
N PHE A 75 -11.71 -11.50 2.39
CA PHE A 75 -11.98 -12.68 1.58
C PHE A 75 -10.91 -13.77 1.72
N GLU A 76 -9.63 -13.44 1.97
CA GLU A 76 -8.62 -14.44 2.37
C GLU A 76 -9.05 -15.21 3.62
N LEU A 77 -9.56 -14.52 4.66
CA LEU A 77 -10.08 -15.19 5.86
C LEU A 77 -11.28 -16.08 5.55
N CYS A 78 -12.19 -15.64 4.67
CA CYS A 78 -13.31 -16.46 4.22
C CYS A 78 -12.84 -17.71 3.45
N MET A 79 -11.83 -17.57 2.60
CA MET A 79 -11.25 -18.70 1.86
C MET A 79 -10.57 -19.68 2.81
N VAL A 80 -9.75 -19.23 3.75
CA VAL A 80 -9.12 -20.10 4.77
C VAL A 80 -10.18 -20.91 5.52
N LYS A 81 -11.31 -20.29 5.90
CA LYS A 81 -12.44 -21.00 6.53
C LYS A 81 -13.02 -22.09 5.61
N SER A 82 -13.17 -21.81 4.32
CA SER A 82 -13.68 -22.77 3.33
C SER A 82 -12.72 -23.95 3.14
N HIS A 83 -11.41 -23.69 3.11
CA HIS A 83 -10.37 -24.72 2.97
C HIS A 83 -10.37 -25.67 4.17
N LEU A 84 -10.50 -25.14 5.39
CA LEU A 84 -10.58 -25.96 6.61
C LEU A 84 -11.85 -26.84 6.68
N ARG A 85 -12.87 -26.56 5.86
CA ARG A 85 -14.12 -27.34 5.78
C ARG A 85 -14.12 -28.36 4.64
N PHE A 86 -13.12 -28.37 3.77
CA PHE A 86 -13.03 -29.27 2.61
C PHE A 86 -14.31 -29.30 1.76
N GLU A 87 -14.93 -28.14 1.53
CA GLU A 87 -16.13 -28.04 0.69
C GLU A 87 -15.72 -28.09 -0.80
N PRO A 88 -16.06 -29.15 -1.55
CA PRO A 88 -15.86 -29.16 -3.00
C PRO A 88 -16.77 -28.11 -3.65
N SER A 89 -16.31 -27.49 -4.74
CA SER A 89 -17.08 -26.47 -5.44
C SER A 89 -16.83 -26.52 -6.93
N THR A 90 -17.83 -26.11 -7.71
CA THR A 90 -17.63 -25.87 -9.14
C THR A 90 -16.85 -24.57 -9.35
N ARG A 91 -16.12 -24.46 -10.46
CA ARG A 91 -15.36 -23.25 -10.80
C ARG A 91 -16.24 -22.00 -10.79
N ARG A 92 -17.44 -22.07 -11.37
CA ARG A 92 -18.41 -20.95 -11.39
C ARG A 92 -18.86 -20.55 -10.01
N GLU A 93 -19.23 -21.51 -9.14
CA GLU A 93 -19.66 -21.20 -7.78
C GLU A 93 -18.53 -20.54 -6.98
N CYS A 94 -17.32 -21.09 -7.09
CA CYS A 94 -16.14 -20.50 -6.47
C CYS A 94 -15.88 -19.08 -6.99
N PHE A 95 -15.88 -18.88 -8.31
CA PHE A 95 -15.64 -17.58 -8.93
C PHE A 95 -16.66 -16.52 -8.48
N LEU A 96 -17.95 -16.86 -8.40
CA LEU A 96 -18.98 -15.97 -7.88
C LEU A 96 -18.78 -15.65 -6.40
N ARG A 97 -18.35 -16.63 -5.60
CA ARG A 97 -18.03 -16.46 -4.17
C ARG A 97 -16.84 -15.52 -3.96
N ILE A 98 -15.80 -15.62 -4.79
CA ILE A 98 -14.58 -14.81 -4.69
C ILE A 98 -14.55 -13.61 -5.63
N PHE A 99 -15.66 -13.27 -6.28
CA PHE A 99 -15.73 -12.17 -7.24
C PHE A 99 -15.22 -10.84 -6.63
N PRO A 100 -15.63 -10.42 -5.42
CA PRO A 100 -15.16 -9.15 -4.84
C PRO A 100 -13.66 -9.16 -4.54
N TYR A 101 -13.12 -10.32 -4.17
CA TYR A 101 -11.68 -10.52 -4.02
C TYR A 101 -10.97 -10.30 -5.35
N THR A 102 -11.40 -11.01 -6.40
CA THR A 102 -10.76 -10.98 -7.71
C THR A 102 -10.83 -9.59 -8.33
N PHE A 103 -11.97 -8.91 -8.19
CA PHE A 103 -12.12 -7.52 -8.60
C PHE A 103 -11.10 -6.61 -7.88
N SER A 104 -11.03 -6.72 -6.55
CA SER A 104 -10.14 -5.87 -5.74
C SER A 104 -8.66 -6.13 -6.03
N LEU A 105 -8.30 -7.39 -6.23
CA LEU A 105 -6.97 -7.84 -6.64
C LEU A 105 -6.53 -7.18 -7.95
N LEU A 106 -7.37 -7.23 -8.98
CA LEU A 106 -7.08 -6.68 -10.31
C LEU A 106 -7.01 -5.16 -10.29
N ALA A 107 -7.95 -4.51 -9.60
CA ALA A 107 -7.94 -3.06 -9.44
C ALA A 107 -6.68 -2.60 -8.70
N GLN A 108 -6.31 -3.28 -7.61
CA GLN A 108 -5.11 -2.96 -6.83
C GLN A 108 -3.84 -3.02 -7.67
N ALA A 109 -3.68 -4.03 -8.54
CA ALA A 109 -2.49 -4.16 -9.35
C ALA A 109 -2.25 -2.92 -10.25
N ILE A 110 -3.30 -2.37 -10.85
CA ILE A 110 -3.18 -1.15 -11.66
C ILE A 110 -3.10 0.11 -10.78
N MET A 111 -3.73 0.11 -9.60
CA MET A 111 -3.61 1.24 -8.65
C MET A 111 -2.15 1.53 -8.26
N PHE A 112 -1.27 0.53 -8.19
CA PHE A 112 0.16 0.76 -7.93
C PHE A 112 0.87 1.49 -9.08
N LEU A 113 0.51 1.24 -10.34
CA LEU A 113 0.99 2.04 -11.47
C LEU A 113 0.45 3.47 -11.38
N VAL A 114 -0.83 3.64 -11.07
CA VAL A 114 -1.45 4.98 -10.90
C VAL A 114 -0.73 5.77 -9.81
N LEU A 115 -0.39 5.14 -8.68
CA LEU A 115 0.41 5.77 -7.63
C LEU A 115 1.82 6.14 -8.09
N ALA A 116 2.48 5.30 -8.90
CA ALA A 116 3.78 5.62 -9.47
C ALA A 116 3.71 6.83 -10.41
N VAL A 117 2.67 6.91 -11.24
CA VAL A 117 2.42 8.04 -12.15
C VAL A 117 2.09 9.32 -11.36
N ASP A 118 1.29 9.21 -10.30
CA ASP A 118 0.98 10.36 -9.42
C ASP A 118 2.25 10.94 -8.78
N MET A 119 3.19 10.09 -8.34
CA MET A 119 4.50 10.55 -7.88
C MET A 119 5.33 11.22 -8.98
N LEU A 120 5.30 10.67 -10.19
CA LEU A 120 6.01 11.26 -11.32
C LEU A 120 5.48 12.67 -11.61
N PHE A 121 4.16 12.87 -11.60
CA PHE A 121 3.55 14.18 -11.75
C PHE A 121 3.92 15.13 -10.61
N ALA A 122 3.98 14.64 -9.38
CA ALA A 122 4.41 15.44 -8.23
C ALA A 122 5.85 15.95 -8.36
N VAL A 123 6.75 15.19 -9.02
CA VAL A 123 8.15 15.58 -9.24
C VAL A 123 8.32 16.45 -10.48
N VAL A 124 7.70 16.09 -11.61
CA VAL A 124 7.89 16.76 -12.91
C VAL A 124 7.13 18.08 -12.99
N ILE A 125 5.88 18.14 -12.50
CA ILE A 125 5.00 19.31 -12.63
C ILE A 125 4.40 19.71 -11.28
N PRO A 126 5.23 20.12 -10.30
CA PRO A 126 4.80 20.32 -8.92
C PRO A 126 3.75 21.44 -8.77
N ILE A 127 3.76 22.46 -9.64
CA ILE A 127 2.85 23.61 -9.54
C ILE A 127 1.46 23.27 -10.10
N LYS A 128 1.39 22.63 -11.27
CA LYS A 128 0.12 22.29 -11.92
C LYS A 128 -0.62 21.16 -11.18
N HIS A 129 0.10 20.13 -10.74
CA HIS A 129 -0.45 19.03 -9.93
C HIS A 129 -1.12 19.53 -8.65
N ARG A 130 -0.57 20.58 -8.03
CA ARG A 130 -1.14 21.22 -6.83
C ARG A 130 -2.41 22.05 -7.08
N LEU A 131 -2.64 22.49 -8.31
CA LEU A 131 -3.80 23.33 -8.67
C LEU A 131 -5.02 22.50 -9.10
N TRP A 132 -4.84 21.19 -9.36
CA TRP A 132 -5.94 20.32 -9.75
C TRP A 132 -6.94 20.12 -8.62
N MET A 133 -8.23 20.10 -8.98
CA MET A 133 -9.32 19.81 -8.05
C MET A 133 -9.29 18.33 -7.64
N THR A 134 -9.44 18.07 -6.34
CA THR A 134 -9.24 16.74 -5.76
C THR A 134 -10.21 15.68 -6.25
N LEU A 135 -11.51 15.95 -6.19
CA LEU A 135 -12.53 14.99 -6.58
C LEU A 135 -12.42 14.55 -8.05
N PRO A 136 -12.40 15.47 -9.04
CA PRO A 136 -12.29 15.05 -10.44
C PRO A 136 -10.94 14.39 -10.74
N TYR A 137 -9.85 14.84 -10.10
CA TYR A 137 -8.54 14.21 -10.26
C TYR A 137 -8.53 12.75 -9.80
N VAL A 138 -9.00 12.49 -8.57
CA VAL A 138 -9.06 11.13 -8.01
C VAL A 138 -9.99 10.25 -8.82
N SER A 139 -11.13 10.78 -9.27
CA SER A 139 -12.06 10.03 -10.13
C SER A 139 -11.43 9.61 -11.46
N VAL A 140 -10.70 10.52 -12.12
CA VAL A 140 -9.98 10.20 -13.37
C VAL A 140 -8.88 9.18 -13.10
N MET A 141 -8.10 9.33 -12.03
CA MET A 141 -7.01 8.41 -11.70
C MET A 141 -7.48 7.01 -11.29
N CYS A 142 -8.64 6.91 -10.62
CA CYS A 142 -9.24 5.62 -10.30
C CYS A 142 -9.97 4.98 -11.49
N SER A 143 -10.29 5.73 -12.57
CA SER A 143 -11.06 5.16 -13.67
C SER A 143 -10.37 3.97 -14.39
N PRO A 144 -9.05 4.00 -14.72
CA PRO A 144 -8.43 2.88 -15.42
C PRO A 144 -8.37 1.57 -14.60
N PRO A 145 -7.97 1.56 -13.31
CA PRO A 145 -7.97 0.34 -12.50
C PRO A 145 -9.34 -0.33 -12.41
N PHE A 146 -10.40 0.44 -12.18
CA PHE A 146 -11.74 -0.09 -12.02
C PHE A 146 -12.35 -0.54 -13.35
N ALA A 147 -12.08 0.19 -14.44
CA ALA A 147 -12.50 -0.20 -15.78
C ALA A 147 -11.85 -1.53 -16.21
N PHE A 148 -10.54 -1.67 -15.98
CA PHE A 148 -9.82 -2.90 -16.29
C PHE A 148 -10.32 -4.09 -15.46
N ALA A 149 -10.48 -3.92 -14.13
CA ALA A 149 -10.99 -4.98 -13.28
C ALA A 149 -12.40 -5.42 -13.71
N THR A 150 -13.28 -4.48 -14.06
CA THR A 150 -14.62 -4.77 -14.58
C THR A 150 -14.55 -5.55 -15.89
N PHE A 151 -13.72 -5.11 -16.83
CA PHE A 151 -13.53 -5.78 -18.11
C PHE A 151 -12.99 -7.21 -17.95
N ALA A 152 -11.97 -7.40 -17.12
CA ALA A 152 -11.35 -8.71 -16.88
C ALA A 152 -12.32 -9.69 -16.21
N ILE A 153 -13.14 -9.23 -15.25
CA ILE A 153 -14.19 -10.06 -14.67
C ILE A 153 -15.25 -10.40 -15.70
N PHE A 154 -15.75 -9.42 -16.44
CA PHE A 154 -16.77 -9.65 -17.47
C PHE A 154 -16.29 -10.69 -18.49
N TRP A 155 -15.05 -10.56 -18.94
CA TRP A 155 -14.44 -11.53 -19.85
C TRP A 155 -14.29 -12.92 -19.21
N SER A 156 -13.91 -13.01 -17.93
CA SER A 156 -13.84 -14.27 -17.19
C SER A 156 -15.20 -14.97 -17.13
N VAL A 157 -16.29 -14.21 -16.93
CA VAL A 157 -17.66 -14.77 -16.91
C VAL A 157 -18.07 -15.31 -18.28
N LEU A 158 -17.70 -14.63 -19.37
CA LEU A 158 -18.04 -15.07 -20.74
C LEU A 158 -17.34 -16.37 -21.15
N VAL A 159 -16.12 -16.60 -20.66
CA VAL A 159 -15.28 -17.76 -21.00
C VAL A 159 -15.30 -18.82 -19.88
N MET A 160 -16.24 -18.72 -18.94
CA MET A 160 -16.28 -19.60 -17.77
C MET A 160 -16.74 -21.02 -18.14
N GLU A 161 -15.95 -22.01 -17.75
CA GLU A 161 -16.25 -23.43 -17.87
C GLU A 161 -16.56 -24.03 -16.48
N ASP A 162 -17.55 -24.93 -16.40
CA ASP A 162 -18.10 -25.49 -15.17
C ASP A 162 -17.38 -26.77 -14.69
N ASP A 163 -16.04 -26.74 -14.62
CA ASP A 163 -15.29 -27.88 -14.08
C ASP A 163 -15.28 -27.89 -12.55
N PHE A 164 -15.11 -29.08 -11.98
CA PHE A 164 -14.85 -29.25 -10.55
C PHE A 164 -13.43 -28.84 -10.21
N ILE A 165 -13.27 -28.07 -9.13
CA ILE A 165 -11.98 -27.69 -8.57
C ILE A 165 -11.85 -28.24 -7.14
N GLU A 166 -10.66 -28.76 -6.83
CA GLU A 166 -10.38 -29.36 -5.51
C GLU A 166 -10.36 -28.31 -4.40
N MET A 167 -9.92 -27.09 -4.72
CA MET A 167 -9.87 -25.96 -3.80
C MET A 167 -10.30 -24.66 -4.47
N CYS A 168 -11.00 -23.82 -3.71
CA CYS A 168 -11.43 -22.52 -4.20
C CYS A 168 -10.33 -21.48 -3.95
N THR A 169 -9.42 -21.33 -4.92
CA THR A 169 -8.36 -20.30 -4.91
C THR A 169 -8.54 -19.32 -6.07
N PRO A 170 -8.03 -18.07 -5.97
CA PRO A 170 -8.12 -17.10 -7.06
C PRO A 170 -7.48 -17.57 -8.37
N ILE A 171 -6.39 -18.34 -8.28
CA ILE A 171 -5.68 -18.86 -9.45
C ILE A 171 -6.50 -19.94 -10.17
N GLN A 172 -7.19 -20.80 -9.42
CA GLN A 172 -7.98 -21.91 -9.98
C GLN A 172 -9.40 -21.49 -10.40
N ALA A 173 -9.95 -20.44 -9.77
CA ALA A 173 -11.26 -19.91 -10.07
C ALA A 173 -11.31 -19.15 -11.40
N ILE A 174 -10.20 -18.50 -11.79
CA ILE A 174 -10.10 -17.78 -13.06
C ILE A 174 -9.86 -18.81 -14.18
N PRO A 175 -10.60 -18.74 -15.30
CA PRO A 175 -10.36 -19.62 -16.45
C PRO A 175 -8.89 -19.55 -16.91
N PRO A 176 -8.24 -20.69 -17.21
CA PRO A 176 -6.80 -20.70 -17.52
C PRO A 176 -6.44 -19.74 -18.65
N SER A 177 -7.23 -19.71 -19.72
CA SER A 177 -7.01 -18.79 -20.85
C SER A 177 -6.91 -17.34 -20.39
N VAL A 178 -7.78 -16.91 -19.47
CA VAL A 178 -7.82 -15.55 -18.91
C VAL A 178 -6.66 -15.30 -17.96
N TYR A 179 -6.32 -16.28 -17.14
CA TYR A 179 -5.19 -16.20 -16.22
C TYR A 179 -3.86 -15.97 -16.94
N TRP A 180 -3.59 -16.70 -18.03
CA TRP A 180 -2.33 -16.58 -18.77
C TRP A 180 -2.10 -15.17 -19.31
N TRP A 181 -3.00 -14.65 -20.16
CA TRP A 181 -2.79 -13.30 -20.71
C TRP A 181 -2.89 -12.21 -19.65
N GLY A 182 -3.80 -12.37 -18.67
CA GLY A 182 -3.98 -11.41 -17.59
C GLY A 182 -2.74 -11.27 -16.72
N SER A 183 -2.11 -12.39 -16.36
CA SER A 183 -0.89 -12.40 -15.55
C SER A 183 0.30 -11.76 -16.28
N TYR A 184 0.48 -12.00 -17.59
CA TYR A 184 1.54 -11.33 -18.35
C TYR A 184 1.32 -9.82 -18.44
N LEU A 185 0.10 -9.38 -18.75
CA LEU A 185 -0.24 -7.96 -18.83
C LEU A 185 -0.02 -7.23 -17.50
N ILE A 186 -0.53 -7.80 -16.40
CA ILE A 186 -0.40 -7.22 -15.06
C ILE A 186 1.07 -7.17 -14.63
N ASN A 187 1.85 -8.23 -14.87
CA ASN A 187 3.28 -8.20 -14.58
C ASN A 187 4.03 -7.13 -15.38
N GLY A 188 3.70 -6.97 -16.67
CA GLY A 188 4.27 -5.90 -17.50
C GLY A 188 3.97 -4.50 -16.95
N ILE A 189 2.71 -4.26 -16.56
CA ILE A 189 2.27 -3.02 -15.91
C ILE A 189 3.02 -2.76 -14.60
N ASN A 190 3.21 -3.79 -13.78
CA ASN A 190 3.93 -3.68 -12.51
C ASN A 190 5.43 -3.37 -12.70
N ILE A 191 6.07 -4.01 -13.70
CA ILE A 191 7.46 -3.72 -14.08
C ILE A 191 7.60 -2.26 -14.54
N LEU A 192 6.65 -1.75 -15.34
CA LEU A 192 6.61 -0.35 -15.73
C LEU A 192 6.52 0.58 -14.51
N GLY A 193 5.70 0.22 -13.51
CA GLY A 193 5.59 0.93 -12.23
C GLY A 193 6.93 1.01 -11.49
N ILE A 194 7.70 -0.09 -11.44
CA ILE A 194 9.06 -0.09 -10.86
C ILE A 194 9.95 0.90 -11.60
N PHE A 195 9.95 0.88 -12.94
CA PHE A 195 10.79 1.77 -13.72
C PHE A 195 10.48 3.25 -13.43
N ILE A 196 9.19 3.60 -13.39
CA ILE A 196 8.74 4.96 -13.03
C ILE A 196 9.23 5.34 -11.63
N ILE A 197 9.05 4.49 -10.62
CA ILE A 197 9.54 4.78 -9.26
C ILE A 197 11.06 4.90 -9.21
N GLY A 198 11.79 4.06 -9.94
CA GLY A 198 13.24 4.16 -10.08
C GLY A 198 13.67 5.52 -10.60
N THR A 199 13.02 6.02 -11.67
CA THR A 199 13.30 7.35 -12.23
C THR A 199 12.98 8.48 -11.25
N VAL A 200 11.86 8.40 -10.53
CA VAL A 200 11.46 9.37 -9.50
C VAL A 200 12.49 9.42 -8.36
N VAL A 201 12.86 8.25 -7.82
CA VAL A 201 13.84 8.15 -6.74
C VAL A 201 15.20 8.69 -7.20
N PHE A 202 15.64 8.34 -8.41
CA PHE A 202 16.89 8.85 -8.99
C PHE A 202 16.88 10.37 -9.13
N ALA A 203 15.79 10.94 -9.69
CA ALA A 203 15.63 12.39 -9.84
C ALA A 203 15.67 13.11 -8.48
N LEU A 204 15.04 12.55 -7.44
CA LEU A 204 15.07 13.09 -6.09
C LEU A 204 16.49 13.04 -5.49
N PHE A 205 17.22 11.94 -5.68
CA PHE A 205 18.61 11.82 -5.22
C PHE A 205 19.54 12.81 -5.92
N HIS A 206 19.38 13.00 -7.22
CA HIS A 206 20.18 13.96 -7.99
C HIS A 206 19.93 15.40 -7.49
N ARG A 207 18.66 15.77 -7.30
CA ARG A 207 18.26 17.08 -6.77
C ARG A 207 18.79 17.32 -5.35
N ASP A 208 18.76 16.30 -4.48
CA ASP A 208 19.32 16.39 -3.13
C ASP A 208 20.85 16.61 -3.13
N ARG A 209 21.56 15.99 -4.08
CA ARG A 209 23.01 16.19 -4.25
C ARG A 209 23.34 17.60 -4.72
N GLU A 210 22.62 18.10 -5.72
CA GLU A 210 22.81 19.43 -6.28
C GLU A 210 22.61 20.52 -5.19
N VAL A 211 21.48 20.46 -4.47
CA VAL A 211 21.19 21.40 -3.37
C VAL A 211 22.25 21.35 -2.26
N ARG A 212 22.79 20.16 -1.96
CA ARG A 212 23.84 20.00 -0.94
C ARG A 212 25.18 20.59 -1.42
N SER A 213 25.51 20.44 -2.69
CA SER A 213 26.69 21.03 -3.32
C SER A 213 26.63 22.56 -3.26
N THR A 214 25.53 23.18 -3.71
CA THR A 214 25.33 24.64 -3.67
C THR A 214 25.35 25.21 -2.25
N ARG A 215 24.81 24.47 -1.26
CA ARG A 215 24.88 24.91 0.14
C ARG A 215 26.31 24.88 0.68
N ASN A 216 27.11 23.89 0.31
CA ASN A 216 28.49 23.79 0.77
C ASN A 216 29.37 24.91 0.20
N SER A 217 29.14 25.33 -1.05
CA SER A 217 29.83 26.50 -1.63
C SER A 217 29.42 27.81 -0.96
N ILE A 218 28.12 28.03 -0.69
CA ILE A 218 27.64 29.25 0.00
C ILE A 218 28.13 29.33 1.46
N LYS A 219 28.21 28.21 2.18
CA LYS A 219 28.73 28.16 3.55
C LYS A 219 30.21 28.56 3.65
N LEU A 220 30.99 28.31 2.60
CA LEU A 220 32.39 28.72 2.53
C LEU A 220 32.54 30.25 2.38
N THR A 221 31.50 30.93 1.90
CA THR A 221 31.48 32.39 1.68
C THR A 221 30.78 33.21 2.77
N ALA A 222 29.99 32.60 3.67
CA ALA A 222 29.14 33.33 4.62
C ALA A 222 29.43 32.92 6.08
N TYR A 223 30.49 33.48 6.67
CA TYR A 223 30.87 33.27 8.08
C TYR A 223 30.21 34.26 9.08
N SER A 224 29.41 35.24 8.63
CA SER A 224 29.10 36.41 9.49
C SER A 224 27.64 36.64 9.97
N GLU A 225 26.60 35.90 9.56
CA GLU A 225 25.20 36.28 9.91
C GLU A 225 24.34 35.06 10.34
N GLU A 226 24.82 34.29 11.33
CA GLU A 226 24.43 32.89 11.48
C GLU A 226 23.25 32.58 12.45
N LYS A 227 22.65 33.56 13.14
CA LYS A 227 21.66 33.27 14.21
C LYS A 227 20.18 33.55 13.87
N LYS A 228 19.86 34.51 12.99
CA LYS A 228 18.46 34.84 12.64
C LYS A 228 17.92 34.01 11.45
N VAL A 229 18.75 33.77 10.43
CA VAL A 229 18.43 32.95 9.24
C VAL A 229 18.16 31.49 9.62
N ARG A 230 18.85 30.98 10.65
CA ARG A 230 18.76 29.58 11.11
C ARG A 230 17.36 29.16 11.58
N ASN A 231 16.50 30.09 11.98
CA ASN A 231 15.11 29.80 12.40
C ASN A 231 14.13 29.84 11.23
N TRP A 232 14.35 30.70 10.24
CA TRP A 232 13.54 30.77 9.01
C TRP A 232 13.80 29.57 8.08
N GLU A 233 15.06 29.15 7.92
CA GLU A 233 15.41 27.95 7.12
C GLU A 233 14.95 26.63 7.75
N ARG A 234 14.73 26.60 9.07
CA ARG A 234 14.29 25.40 9.79
C ARG A 234 12.87 24.97 9.43
N GLY A 235 11.99 25.92 9.05
CA GLY A 235 10.62 25.64 8.62
C GLY A 235 10.55 24.88 7.29
N PRO A 236 11.04 25.47 6.18
CA PRO A 236 11.02 24.86 4.84
C PRO A 236 11.78 23.52 4.80
N ARG A 237 12.89 23.41 5.55
CA ARG A 237 13.71 22.19 5.59
C ARG A 237 13.02 21.02 6.30
N ARG A 238 12.23 21.28 7.35
CA ARG A 238 11.47 20.24 8.05
C ARG A 238 10.28 19.77 7.20
N GLU A 239 9.68 20.66 6.43
CA GLU A 239 8.57 20.36 5.53
C GLU A 239 9.01 19.53 4.31
N ASN A 240 10.11 19.89 3.65
CA ASN A 240 10.68 19.09 2.55
C ASN A 240 11.08 17.68 2.98
N ASN A 241 11.67 17.53 4.17
CA ASN A 241 12.02 16.21 4.71
C ASN A 241 10.78 15.34 4.94
N SER A 242 9.66 15.93 5.38
CA SER A 242 8.42 15.18 5.58
C SER A 242 7.76 14.71 4.28
N HIS A 243 7.82 15.52 3.22
CA HIS A 243 7.38 15.15 1.88
C HIS A 243 8.19 14.01 1.28
N LEU A 244 9.52 14.14 1.33
CA LEU A 244 10.43 13.14 0.82
C LEU A 244 10.30 11.81 1.58
N GLN A 245 10.03 11.88 2.88
CA GLN A 245 9.75 10.71 3.71
C GLN A 245 8.46 9.99 3.28
N ILE A 246 7.40 10.73 2.93
CA ILE A 246 6.16 10.15 2.39
C ILE A 246 6.42 9.47 1.04
N LEU A 247 7.09 10.15 0.10
CA LEU A 247 7.44 9.58 -1.21
C LEU A 247 8.27 8.30 -1.09
N ARG A 248 9.29 8.29 -0.22
CA ARG A 248 10.09 7.09 0.06
C ARG A 248 9.27 5.95 0.66
N SER A 249 8.23 6.26 1.42
CA SER A 249 7.34 5.25 2.01
C SER A 249 6.47 4.60 0.95
N ILE A 250 5.88 5.41 0.06
CA ILE A 250 5.04 4.90 -1.01
C ILE A 250 5.89 4.14 -2.05
N ALA A 251 7.12 4.59 -2.33
CA ALA A 251 8.06 3.82 -3.16
C ALA A 251 8.37 2.44 -2.57
N LEU A 252 8.52 2.33 -1.25
CA LEU A 252 8.67 1.05 -0.56
C LEU A 252 7.43 0.16 -0.66
N LEU A 253 6.23 0.74 -0.57
CA LEU A 253 4.97 0.01 -0.78
C LEU A 253 4.87 -0.57 -2.20
N ILE A 254 5.24 0.22 -3.20
CA ILE A 254 5.25 -0.22 -4.60
C ILE A 254 6.29 -1.34 -4.78
N LEU A 255 7.49 -1.18 -4.21
CA LEU A 255 8.55 -2.18 -4.33
C LEU A 255 8.14 -3.53 -3.71
N VAL A 256 7.63 -3.52 -2.47
CA VAL A 256 7.19 -4.75 -1.79
C VAL A 256 6.02 -5.38 -2.55
N PHE A 257 5.06 -4.58 -3.03
CA PHE A 257 3.98 -5.08 -3.87
C PHE A 257 4.49 -5.83 -5.11
N VAL A 258 5.30 -5.16 -5.93
CA VAL A 258 5.74 -5.73 -7.21
C VAL A 258 6.64 -6.94 -7.00
N CYS A 259 7.55 -6.90 -6.03
CA CYS A 259 8.40 -8.05 -5.73
C CYS A 259 7.57 -9.27 -5.31
N SER A 260 6.68 -9.13 -4.33
CA SER A 260 5.79 -10.22 -3.90
C SER A 260 4.90 -10.73 -5.04
N TRP A 261 4.34 -9.81 -5.83
CA TRP A 261 3.47 -10.16 -6.95
C TRP A 261 4.19 -10.92 -8.05
N CYS A 262 5.34 -10.42 -8.50
CA CYS A 262 6.13 -11.05 -9.56
C CYS A 262 6.64 -12.42 -9.12
N ILE A 263 7.12 -12.57 -7.88
CA ILE A 263 7.55 -13.87 -7.35
C ILE A 263 6.40 -14.87 -7.37
N SER A 264 5.21 -14.47 -6.89
CA SER A 264 4.03 -15.34 -6.88
C SER A 264 3.59 -15.76 -8.29
N ASN A 265 3.61 -14.83 -9.25
CA ASN A 265 3.24 -15.15 -10.63
C ASN A 265 4.27 -16.06 -11.29
N ILE A 266 5.57 -15.78 -11.15
CA ILE A 266 6.63 -16.63 -11.69
C ILE A 266 6.54 -18.04 -11.08
N SER A 267 6.31 -18.13 -9.76
CA SER A 267 6.08 -19.40 -9.05
C SER A 267 4.91 -20.18 -9.66
N SER A 268 3.78 -19.51 -9.90
CA SER A 268 2.58 -20.12 -10.48
C SER A 268 2.78 -20.58 -11.92
N HIS A 269 3.47 -19.77 -12.74
CA HIS A 269 3.80 -20.13 -14.13
C HIS A 269 4.75 -21.32 -14.20
N LEU A 270 5.78 -21.34 -13.35
CA LEU A 270 6.73 -22.44 -13.27
C LEU A 270 6.04 -23.72 -12.80
N SER A 271 5.15 -23.62 -11.81
CA SER A 271 4.44 -24.77 -11.26
C SER A 271 3.52 -25.41 -12.30
N PHE A 272 2.74 -24.61 -13.04
CA PHE A 272 1.88 -25.12 -14.10
C PHE A 272 2.66 -25.75 -15.27
N ARG A 273 3.88 -25.26 -15.56
CA ARG A 273 4.62 -25.67 -16.74
C ARG A 273 5.53 -26.89 -16.54
N TYR A 274 6.12 -27.01 -15.35
CA TYR A 274 7.20 -27.98 -15.10
C TYR A 274 6.92 -29.00 -13.99
N LEU A 275 5.88 -28.80 -13.16
CA LEU A 275 5.58 -29.70 -12.04
C LEU A 275 4.39 -30.62 -12.36
N SER A 276 4.28 -31.72 -11.62
CA SER A 276 3.09 -32.57 -11.64
C SER A 276 1.89 -31.80 -11.09
N LYS A 277 0.66 -32.21 -11.45
CA LYS A 277 -0.57 -31.54 -10.99
C LYS A 277 -0.65 -31.42 -9.47
N GLU A 278 -0.27 -32.48 -8.76
CA GLU A 278 -0.28 -32.52 -7.29
C GLU A 278 0.76 -31.55 -6.68
N THR A 279 1.99 -31.55 -7.20
CA THR A 279 3.01 -30.62 -6.69
C THR A 279 2.69 -29.17 -7.06
N ALA A 280 2.14 -28.93 -8.26
CA ALA A 280 1.71 -27.60 -8.68
C ALA A 280 0.59 -27.05 -7.77
N HIS A 281 -0.32 -27.93 -7.31
CA HIS A 281 -1.35 -27.59 -6.35
C HIS A 281 -0.74 -27.10 -5.02
N TYR A 282 0.18 -27.84 -4.41
CA TYR A 282 0.83 -27.41 -3.17
C TYR A 282 1.54 -26.07 -3.30
N VAL A 283 2.24 -25.84 -4.42
CA VAL A 283 2.91 -24.54 -4.68
C VAL A 283 1.90 -23.39 -4.74
N GLN A 284 0.74 -23.60 -5.35
CA GLN A 284 -0.32 -22.58 -5.40
C GLN A 284 -0.92 -22.30 -4.02
N THR A 285 -1.11 -23.33 -3.20
CA THR A 285 -1.56 -23.18 -1.81
C THR A 285 -0.60 -22.30 -1.00
N TYR A 286 0.72 -22.45 -1.19
CA TYR A 286 1.71 -21.62 -0.50
C TYR A 286 1.92 -20.22 -1.10
N ASN A 287 1.57 -19.99 -2.37
CA ASN A 287 1.71 -18.68 -3.01
C ASN A 287 0.90 -17.58 -2.30
N VAL A 288 -0.18 -17.93 -1.58
CA VAL A 288 -0.91 -16.98 -0.75
C VAL A 288 -0.01 -16.30 0.28
N ILE A 289 0.95 -17.02 0.88
CA ILE A 289 1.88 -16.47 1.87
C ILE A 289 2.81 -15.44 1.23
N ILE A 290 3.19 -15.64 -0.04
CA ILE A 290 4.06 -14.72 -0.79
C ILE A 290 3.30 -13.43 -1.13
N VAL A 291 2.01 -13.54 -1.45
CA VAL A 291 1.15 -12.42 -1.82
C VAL A 291 0.65 -11.66 -0.59
N LEU A 292 0.44 -12.29 0.55
CA LEU A 292 -0.18 -11.68 1.73
C LEU A 292 0.50 -10.38 2.23
N PRO A 293 1.85 -10.25 2.22
CA PRO A 293 2.52 -8.99 2.55
C PRO A 293 2.02 -7.80 1.73
N THR A 294 1.56 -8.01 0.49
CA THR A 294 1.06 -6.95 -0.39
C THR A 294 -0.16 -6.22 0.17
N TYR A 295 -0.99 -6.89 0.96
CA TYR A 295 -2.19 -6.31 1.55
C TYR A 295 -1.93 -5.74 2.96
N CYS A 296 -0.97 -6.31 3.69
CA CYS A 296 -0.66 -5.93 5.07
C CYS A 296 0.38 -4.79 5.16
N GLN A 297 1.20 -4.60 4.14
CA GLN A 297 2.31 -3.63 4.12
C GLN A 297 1.90 -2.18 4.43
N SER A 298 0.67 -1.78 4.08
CA SER A 298 0.18 -0.41 4.27
C SER A 298 0.25 0.01 5.73
N TYR A 299 -0.08 -0.91 6.65
CA TYR A 299 0.03 -0.69 8.09
C TYR A 299 1.48 -0.49 8.53
N PHE A 300 2.34 -1.47 8.22
CA PHE A 300 3.73 -1.47 8.67
C PHE A 300 4.51 -0.27 8.13
N VAL A 301 4.34 0.04 6.84
CA VAL A 301 5.04 1.16 6.22
C VAL A 301 4.54 2.50 6.76
N THR A 302 3.23 2.70 6.89
CA THR A 302 2.70 3.97 7.42
C THR A 302 3.01 4.17 8.89
N PHE A 303 2.99 3.10 9.70
CA PHE A 303 3.39 3.14 11.11
C PHE A 303 4.88 3.45 11.28
N LEU A 304 5.76 2.78 10.53
CA LEU A 304 7.22 2.93 10.65
C LEU A 304 7.73 4.24 10.04
N ARG A 305 7.09 4.75 8.99
CA ARG A 305 7.65 5.89 8.23
C ARG A 305 6.95 7.22 8.45
N SER A 306 5.71 7.29 8.92
CA SER A 306 5.03 8.57 9.14
C SER A 306 4.76 8.82 10.62
N GLU A 307 5.44 9.80 11.21
CA GLU A 307 5.16 10.25 12.58
C GLU A 307 3.71 10.70 12.75
N ARG A 308 3.11 11.28 11.70
CA ARG A 308 1.71 11.76 11.70
C ARG A 308 0.71 10.61 11.79
N TYR A 309 0.92 9.53 11.02
CA TYR A 309 0.08 8.32 11.09
C TYR A 309 0.35 7.53 12.37
N ARG A 310 1.61 7.39 12.79
CA ARG A 310 1.99 6.72 14.04
C ARG A 310 1.32 7.34 15.27
N SER A 311 1.31 8.67 15.36
CA SER A 311 0.63 9.38 16.45
C SER A 311 -0.90 9.13 16.42
N ALA A 312 -1.50 9.07 15.23
CA ALA A 312 -2.93 8.75 15.10
C ALA A 312 -3.23 7.30 15.51
N TYR A 313 -2.42 6.33 15.07
CA TYR A 313 -2.62 4.92 15.42
C TYR A 313 -2.45 4.69 16.91
N LYS A 314 -1.46 5.32 17.55
CA LYS A 314 -1.32 5.25 19.02
C LYS A 314 -2.55 5.79 19.74
N GLN A 315 -3.15 6.88 19.23
CA GLN A 315 -4.39 7.42 19.81
C GLN A 315 -5.58 6.48 19.61
N GLN A 316 -5.72 5.87 18.42
CA GLN A 316 -6.77 4.90 18.12
C GLN A 316 -6.62 3.61 18.96
N ILE A 317 -5.40 3.10 19.12
CA ILE A 317 -5.11 1.92 19.96
C ILE A 317 -5.46 2.21 21.42
N ARG A 318 -5.19 3.42 21.93
CA ARG A 318 -5.61 3.82 23.30
C ARG A 318 -7.13 3.81 23.48
N TRP A 319 -7.89 4.11 22.44
CA TRP A 319 -9.36 4.06 22.49
C TRP A 319 -9.88 2.61 22.42
N LEU A 320 -9.20 1.75 21.65
CA LEU A 320 -9.57 0.34 21.49
C LEU A 320 -9.12 -0.54 22.65
N LEU A 321 -7.98 -0.24 23.28
CA LEU A 321 -7.36 -1.03 24.35
C LEU A 321 -6.84 -0.09 25.46
N PRO A 322 -7.71 0.35 26.38
CA PRO A 322 -7.34 1.30 27.44
C PRO A 322 -6.23 0.80 28.38
N GLY A 323 -6.09 -0.51 28.55
CA GLY A 323 -5.16 -1.14 29.52
C GLY A 323 -3.73 -1.42 29.03
N LEU A 324 -3.41 -1.14 27.76
CA LEU A 324 -2.11 -1.47 27.13
C LEU A 324 -1.24 -0.22 26.86
N ALA A 325 -1.52 0.88 27.56
CA ALA A 325 -0.87 2.16 27.33
C ALA A 325 0.64 2.11 27.64
N MET A 326 1.47 2.07 26.60
CA MET A 326 2.85 2.55 26.70
C MET A 326 2.82 4.07 26.87
N ASP A 327 3.27 4.52 28.04
CA ASP A 327 3.50 5.92 28.35
C ASP A 327 4.44 6.55 27.33
N GLN A 328 4.01 7.69 26.77
CA GLN A 328 4.96 8.65 26.20
C GLN A 328 4.95 9.89 27.09
N PRO A 329 6.12 10.49 27.35
CA PRO A 329 6.22 11.70 28.15
C PRO A 329 5.42 12.83 27.49
N PRO A 330 4.93 13.79 28.29
CA PRO A 330 4.05 14.85 27.82
C PRO A 330 4.71 15.65 26.69
N ILE A 331 3.92 15.90 25.64
CA ILE A 331 4.25 16.86 24.58
C ILE A 331 4.41 18.22 25.27
N PRO A 332 5.56 18.91 25.16
CA PRO A 332 5.71 20.23 25.76
C PRO A 332 4.71 21.18 25.12
N GLN A 333 3.80 21.73 25.94
CA GLN A 333 2.93 22.82 25.54
C GLN A 333 3.82 24.01 25.16
N ARG A 334 3.92 24.29 23.86
CA ARG A 334 4.54 25.53 23.39
C ARG A 334 3.61 26.67 23.80
N SER A 335 4.04 27.40 24.82
CA SER A 335 3.33 28.49 25.47
C SER A 335 2.70 29.46 24.46
N GLN A 336 1.40 29.74 24.65
CA GLN A 336 0.65 30.80 24.00
C GLN A 336 0.95 32.20 24.58
N ASN A 337 2.06 32.39 25.31
CA ASN A 337 2.38 33.64 26.00
C ASN A 337 3.34 34.54 25.20
N PHE A 338 2.94 34.96 24.00
CA PHE A 338 3.65 36.03 23.26
C PHE A 338 2.69 36.99 22.55
N ARG A 339 1.57 37.34 23.19
CA ARG A 339 0.60 38.30 22.63
C ARG A 339 0.10 39.37 23.60
N ASN A 340 0.81 39.67 24.68
CA ASN A 340 0.43 40.71 25.66
C ASN A 340 1.54 41.73 25.98
N SER A 341 2.48 42.00 25.06
CA SER A 341 3.55 42.97 25.34
C SER A 341 3.88 43.81 24.10
N SER A 342 2.93 44.62 23.63
CA SER A 342 3.21 45.77 22.74
C SER A 342 1.95 46.59 22.45
N ILE A 343 1.31 47.16 23.48
CA ILE A 343 0.58 48.43 23.38
C ILE A 343 0.69 49.12 24.75
N GLN A 344 1.79 49.82 24.98
CA GLN A 344 1.88 50.99 25.86
C GLN A 344 3.16 51.75 25.47
N LEU A 345 3.00 52.74 24.59
CA LEU A 345 3.66 54.05 24.57
C LEU A 345 3.10 54.83 23.38
#